data_AF-A0AA96PRM9-F1
#
_entry.id   AF-A0AA96PRM9-F1
#
_cell.length_a   1.000
_cell.length_b   1.000
_cell.length_c   1.000
_cell.angle_alpha   90.00
_cell.angle_beta   90.00
_cell.angle_gamma   90.00
#
_symmetry.space_group_name_H-M   'P 1'
#
loop_
_entity.id
_entity.type
_entity.pdbx_description
1 polymer ?
#
loop_
_entity_poly.entity_id
_entity_poly.type
_entity_poly.pdbx_seq_one_letter_code
_entity_poly.pdbx_strand_id
1 'polypeptide(L)'
;MIFSERLKEEREKRNWSQSDLAEKIHVSRQSVSKWETGKNYPSIEIIIHLSDLFGITIDELLRSDEELTQKVIEDSKQLAYPKWKVFFDSLFMVGVFLFLTKIVVWTLNKFAGTSITILADAPYVMSFLPFILMVIGGTASDKLKNMYR
;
A
#
# COMPACT_ATOMS: atom_id res chain seq x y z
N MET A 1 -11.86 8.37 27.49
CA MET A 1 -10.72 9.28 27.29
C MET A 1 -10.37 9.20 25.83
N ILE A 2 -10.22 10.33 25.14
CA ILE A 2 -9.82 10.34 23.72
C ILE A 2 -8.30 10.17 23.57
N PHE A 3 -7.79 9.98 22.35
CA PHE A 3 -6.38 9.69 22.12
C PHE A 3 -5.42 10.73 22.73
N SER A 4 -5.76 12.02 22.62
CA SER A 4 -4.95 13.12 23.15
C SER A 4 -4.78 13.08 24.68
N GLU A 5 -5.84 12.70 25.40
CA GLU A 5 -5.85 12.51 26.84
C GLU A 5 -5.03 11.26 27.23
N ARG A 6 -5.23 10.15 26.51
CA ARG A 6 -4.50 8.90 26.74
C ARG A 6 -3.00 9.05 26.51
N LEU A 7 -2.60 9.72 25.43
CA LEU A 7 -1.20 10.00 25.12
C LEU A 7 -0.53 10.77 26.26
N LYS A 8 -1.21 11.79 26.78
CA LYS A 8 -0.76 12.59 27.92
C LYS A 8 -0.69 11.76 29.20
N GLU A 9 -1.70 10.94 29.48
CA GLU A 9 -1.77 10.04 30.63
C GLU A 9 -0.58 9.06 30.66
N GLU A 10 -0.31 8.38 29.54
CA GLU A 10 0.80 7.43 29.43
C GLU A 10 2.18 8.12 29.51
N ARG A 11 2.31 9.34 28.98
CA ARG A 11 3.51 10.16 29.18
C ARG A 11 3.73 10.50 30.66
N GLU A 12 2.68 10.95 31.34
CA GLU A 12 2.76 11.43 32.73
C GLU A 12 2.95 10.29 33.74
N LYS A 13 2.36 9.11 33.51
CA LYS A 13 2.66 7.86 34.25
C LYS A 13 4.15 7.50 34.27
N ARG A 14 4.91 7.88 33.23
CA ARG A 14 6.34 7.60 33.07
C ARG A 14 7.24 8.78 33.47
N ASN A 15 6.66 9.85 34.01
CA ASN A 15 7.32 11.11 34.38
C ASN A 15 8.09 11.78 33.21
N TRP A 16 7.62 11.60 31.98
CA TRP A 16 8.28 12.16 30.79
C TRP A 16 7.75 13.56 30.47
N SER A 17 8.65 14.46 30.07
CA SER A 17 8.28 15.72 29.43
C SER A 17 7.82 15.47 27.97
N GLN A 18 7.13 16.44 27.37
CA GLN A 18 6.79 16.39 25.93
C GLN A 18 8.04 16.30 25.05
N SER A 19 9.19 16.81 25.50
CA SER A 19 10.47 16.69 24.80
C SER A 19 11.00 15.26 24.88
N ASP A 20 10.91 14.62 26.06
CA ASP A 20 11.44 13.28 26.30
C ASP A 20 10.64 12.23 25.50
N LEU A 21 9.32 12.39 25.42
CA LEU A 21 8.48 11.56 24.55
C LEU A 21 8.82 11.80 23.07
N ALA A 22 9.00 13.05 22.66
CA ALA A 22 9.35 13.40 21.29
C ALA A 22 10.72 12.81 20.87
N GLU A 23 11.71 12.83 21.77
CA GLU A 23 13.01 12.21 21.57
C GLU A 23 12.91 10.69 21.40
N LYS A 24 12.13 10.02 22.27
CA LYS A 24 11.93 8.55 22.26
C LYS A 24 11.28 8.01 20.99
N ILE A 25 10.42 8.78 20.33
CA ILE A 25 9.76 8.40 19.07
C ILE A 25 10.31 9.18 17.85
N HIS A 26 11.43 9.90 18.03
CA HIS A 26 12.15 10.64 16.99
C HIS A 26 11.31 11.68 16.20
N VAL A 27 10.53 12.50 16.93
CA VAL A 27 9.71 13.57 16.36
C VAL A 27 9.97 14.93 17.02
N SER A 28 9.35 16.00 16.51
CA SER A 28 9.42 17.31 17.15
C SER A 28 8.55 17.38 18.42
N ARG A 29 9.00 18.12 19.44
CA ARG A 29 8.16 18.45 20.62
C ARG A 29 6.84 19.12 20.21
N GLN A 30 6.86 19.92 19.15
CA GLN A 30 5.68 20.58 18.58
C GLN A 30 4.66 19.56 18.04
N SER A 31 5.11 18.40 17.53
CA SER A 31 4.23 17.31 17.11
C SER A 31 3.48 16.73 18.31
N VAL A 32 4.22 16.31 19.35
CA VAL A 32 3.65 15.80 20.61
C VAL A 32 2.67 16.79 21.23
N SER A 33 3.02 18.08 21.28
CA SER A 33 2.13 19.13 21.80
C SER A 33 0.84 19.28 21.00
N LYS A 34 0.85 19.11 19.67
CA LYS A 34 -0.37 19.16 18.85
C LYS A 34 -1.25 17.92 19.09
N TRP A 35 -0.66 16.74 19.24
CA TRP A 35 -1.37 15.50 19.54
C TRP A 35 -2.03 15.56 20.93
N GLU A 36 -1.31 15.94 21.98
CA GLU A 36 -1.85 16.12 23.34
C GLU A 36 -2.88 17.25 23.46
N THR A 37 -2.98 18.14 22.46
CA THR A 37 -4.01 19.20 22.39
C THR A 37 -5.11 18.91 21.35
N GLY A 38 -5.15 17.71 20.77
CA GLY A 38 -6.16 17.31 19.78
C GLY A 38 -6.14 18.12 18.47
N LYS A 39 -5.06 18.85 18.19
CA LYS A 39 -4.96 19.72 16.99
C LYS A 39 -4.71 18.96 15.69
N ASN A 40 -4.17 17.75 15.79
CA ASN A 40 -4.05 16.77 14.72
C ASN A 40 -3.75 15.39 15.32
N TYR A 41 -3.77 14.36 14.47
CA TYR A 41 -3.34 13.01 14.82
C TYR A 41 -1.95 12.67 14.24
N PRO A 42 -1.23 11.71 14.85
CA PRO A 42 -0.03 11.11 14.27
C PRO A 42 -0.31 10.23 13.03
N SER A 43 0.75 9.77 12.37
CA SER A 43 0.68 8.69 11.39
C SER A 43 0.50 7.33 12.08
N ILE A 44 -0.03 6.34 11.36
CA ILE A 44 -0.19 4.96 11.86
C ILE A 44 1.13 4.36 12.36
N GLU A 45 2.27 4.65 11.72
CA GLU A 45 3.61 4.22 12.13
C GLU A 45 3.96 4.74 13.54
N ILE A 46 3.68 6.02 13.82
CA ILE A 46 3.90 6.61 15.14
C ILE A 46 2.91 6.04 16.17
N ILE A 47 1.68 5.70 15.78
CA ILE A 47 0.70 5.04 16.67
C ILE A 47 1.21 3.65 17.08
N ILE A 48 1.79 2.88 16.16
CA ILE A 48 2.44 1.60 16.44
C ILE A 48 3.62 1.80 17.39
N HIS A 49 4.52 2.76 17.10
CA HIS A 49 5.65 3.05 17.98
C HIS A 49 5.21 3.52 19.37
N LEU A 50 4.09 4.24 19.50
CA LEU A 50 3.52 4.64 20.79
C LEU A 50 2.93 3.45 21.55
N SER A 51 2.22 2.53 20.90
CA SER A 51 1.75 1.29 21.55
C SER A 51 2.91 0.44 22.05
N ASP A 52 3.98 0.30 21.25
CA ASP A 52 5.18 -0.46 21.62
C ASP A 52 5.94 0.22 22.77
N LEU A 53 6.12 1.55 22.72
CA LEU A 53 6.82 2.33 23.75
C LEU A 53 6.07 2.33 25.09
N PHE A 54 4.73 2.32 25.06
CA PHE A 54 3.91 2.26 26.26
C PHE A 54 3.64 0.83 26.73
N GLY A 55 3.77 -0.19 25.88
CA GLY A 55 3.44 -1.57 26.21
C GLY A 55 1.94 -1.84 26.32
N ILE A 56 1.12 -1.08 25.59
CA ILE A 56 -0.34 -1.22 25.52
C ILE A 56 -0.77 -1.56 24.08
N THR A 57 -1.99 -2.03 23.87
CA THR A 57 -2.47 -2.30 22.50
C THR A 57 -2.85 -1.01 21.78
N ILE A 58 -2.88 -1.04 20.44
CA ILE A 58 -3.40 0.08 19.64
C ILE A 58 -4.88 0.35 19.98
N ASP A 59 -5.69 -0.68 20.19
CA ASP A 59 -7.09 -0.53 20.66
C ASP A 59 -7.16 0.26 21.98
N GLU A 60 -6.29 -0.04 22.94
CA GLU A 60 -6.26 0.65 24.24
C GLU A 60 -5.76 2.10 24.16
N LEU A 61 -4.86 2.38 23.21
CA LEU A 61 -4.33 3.71 22.89
C LEU A 61 -5.36 4.60 22.17
N LEU A 62 -6.17 4.01 21.27
CA LEU A 62 -7.18 4.69 20.46
C LEU A 62 -8.60 4.66 21.06
N ARG A 63 -8.76 3.99 22.21
CA ARG A 63 -10.07 3.68 22.79
C ARG A 63 -10.94 4.93 22.95
N SER A 64 -12.17 4.88 22.46
CA SER A 64 -13.12 6.01 22.45
C SER A 64 -12.77 7.19 21.54
N ASP A 65 -11.80 7.05 20.63
CA ASP A 65 -11.51 8.01 19.57
C ASP A 65 -11.92 7.41 18.20
N GLU A 66 -13.20 7.54 17.85
CA GLU A 66 -13.77 6.93 16.65
C GLU A 66 -13.16 7.49 15.36
N GLU A 67 -12.87 8.79 15.32
CA GLU A 67 -12.25 9.45 14.16
C GLU A 67 -10.85 8.91 13.90
N LEU A 68 -9.99 8.86 14.93
CA LEU A 68 -8.66 8.29 14.79
C LEU A 68 -8.69 6.78 14.52
N THR A 69 -9.65 6.06 15.10
CA THR A 69 -9.83 4.62 14.83
C THR A 69 -10.16 4.37 13.35
N GLN A 70 -11.09 5.14 12.77
CA GLN A 70 -11.40 5.03 11.33
C GLN A 70 -10.20 5.41 10.46
N LYS A 71 -9.50 6.50 10.80
CA LYS A 71 -8.27 6.91 10.10
C LYS A 71 -7.20 5.81 10.12
N VAL A 72 -6.98 5.16 11.25
CA VAL A 72 -6.00 4.05 11.37
C VAL A 72 -6.44 2.83 10.56
N ILE A 73 -7.74 2.50 10.53
CA ILE A 73 -8.27 1.44 9.67
C ILE A 73 -8.02 1.78 8.18
N GLU A 74 -8.29 3.01 7.74
CA GLU A 74 -8.06 3.46 6.36
C GLU A 74 -6.57 3.46 5.99
N ASP A 75 -5.70 4.05 6.83
CA ASP A 75 -4.25 4.04 6.66
C ASP A 75 -3.72 2.59 6.57
N SER A 76 -4.25 1.67 7.38
CA SER A 76 -3.85 0.25 7.36
C SER A 76 -4.24 -0.48 6.06
N LYS A 77 -5.40 -0.18 5.48
CA LYS A 77 -5.82 -0.73 4.18
C LYS A 77 -4.86 -0.31 3.07
N GLN A 78 -4.41 0.95 3.08
CA GLN A 78 -3.44 1.46 2.11
C GLN A 78 -2.08 0.74 2.24
N LEU A 79 -1.60 0.49 3.47
CA LEU A 79 -0.35 -0.24 3.72
C LEU A 79 -0.42 -1.72 3.30
N ALA A 80 -1.60 -2.35 3.37
CA ALA A 80 -1.79 -3.76 2.99
C ALA A 80 -1.74 -4.02 1.46
N TYR A 81 -1.94 -2.99 0.65
CA TYR A 81 -2.20 -3.07 -0.79
C TYR A 81 -1.02 -3.48 -1.73
N PRO A 82 0.26 -3.06 -1.52
CA PRO A 82 1.23 -2.96 -2.62
C PRO A 82 1.57 -4.22 -3.43
N LYS A 83 2.21 -5.23 -2.81
CA LYS A 83 3.12 -6.16 -3.53
C LYS A 83 2.43 -6.98 -4.62
N TRP A 84 1.32 -7.64 -4.29
CA TRP A 84 0.61 -8.50 -5.24
C TRP A 84 -0.10 -7.71 -6.35
N LYS A 85 -0.66 -6.54 -6.02
CA LYS A 85 -1.36 -5.72 -7.01
C LYS A 85 -0.39 -5.14 -8.05
N VAL A 86 0.79 -4.66 -7.61
CA VAL A 86 1.87 -4.22 -8.51
C VAL A 86 2.39 -5.37 -9.37
N PHE A 87 2.49 -6.59 -8.83
CA PHE A 87 2.86 -7.78 -9.61
C PHE A 87 1.85 -8.07 -10.75
N PHE A 88 0.55 -8.04 -10.46
CA PHE A 88 -0.48 -8.29 -11.49
C PHE A 88 -0.62 -7.13 -12.50
N ASP A 89 -0.42 -5.87 -12.09
CA ASP A 89 -0.30 -4.74 -13.01
C ASP A 89 0.88 -4.93 -13.98
N SER A 90 2.04 -5.38 -13.47
CA SER A 90 3.21 -5.68 -14.29
C SER A 90 2.93 -6.82 -15.28
N LEU A 91 2.25 -7.88 -14.83
CA LEU A 91 1.84 -9.01 -15.67
C LEU A 91 0.92 -8.56 -16.83
N PHE A 92 -0.03 -7.67 -16.55
CA PHE A 92 -0.88 -7.05 -17.56
C PHE A 92 -0.07 -6.25 -18.59
N MET A 93 0.86 -5.41 -18.13
CA MET A 93 1.71 -4.60 -19.00
C MET A 93 2.63 -5.44 -19.91
N VAL A 94 3.18 -6.55 -19.40
CA VAL A 94 3.93 -7.52 -20.22
C VAL A 94 3.02 -8.14 -21.30
N GLY A 95 1.78 -8.49 -20.95
CA GLY A 95 0.78 -8.96 -21.92
C GLY A 95 0.50 -7.95 -23.03
N VAL A 96 0.29 -6.68 -22.69
CA VAL A 96 0.09 -5.58 -23.66
C VAL A 96 1.32 -5.41 -24.57
N PHE A 97 2.53 -5.42 -24.02
CA PHE A 97 3.77 -5.31 -24.79
C PHE A 97 3.94 -6.47 -25.80
N LEU A 98 3.71 -7.70 -25.37
CA LEU A 98 3.76 -8.89 -26.23
C LEU A 98 2.65 -8.90 -27.29
N PHE A 99 1.52 -8.25 -27.04
CA PHE A 99 0.46 -8.07 -28.02
C PHE A 99 0.83 -7.03 -29.09
N LEU A 100 1.38 -5.88 -28.68
CA LEU A 100 1.83 -4.83 -29.59
C LEU A 100 2.97 -5.29 -30.51
N THR A 101 3.96 -6.02 -29.99
CA THR A 101 5.04 -6.59 -30.81
C THR A 101 4.52 -7.56 -31.88
N LYS A 102 3.49 -8.37 -31.58
CA LYS A 102 2.82 -9.21 -32.58
C LYS A 102 2.10 -8.39 -33.66
N ILE A 103 1.44 -7.28 -33.31
CA ILE A 103 0.80 -6.39 -34.29
C ILE A 103 1.85 -5.77 -35.23
N VAL A 104 3.00 -5.32 -34.68
CA VAL A 104 4.11 -4.78 -35.47
C VAL A 104 4.66 -5.82 -36.44
N VAL A 105 4.96 -7.04 -35.96
CA VAL A 105 5.48 -8.13 -36.82
C VAL A 105 4.47 -8.54 -37.88
N TRP A 106 3.18 -8.65 -37.54
CA TRP A 106 2.12 -8.92 -38.53
C TRP A 106 2.06 -7.83 -39.63
N THR A 107 2.22 -6.56 -39.23
CA THR A 107 2.24 -5.42 -40.15
C THR A 107 3.48 -5.46 -41.07
N LEU A 108 4.67 -5.71 -40.51
CA LEU A 108 5.91 -5.84 -41.27
C LEU A 108 5.88 -7.02 -42.26
N ASN A 109 5.35 -8.17 -41.84
CA ASN A 109 5.21 -9.32 -42.74
C ASN A 109 4.24 -9.02 -43.88
N LYS A 110 3.10 -8.38 -43.56
CA LYS A 110 2.05 -8.07 -44.55
C LYS A 110 2.46 -6.99 -45.56
N PHE A 111 3.17 -5.94 -45.12
CA PHE A 111 3.43 -4.77 -45.96
C PHE A 111 4.87 -4.66 -46.48
N ALA A 112 5.87 -5.20 -45.76
CA ALA A 112 7.27 -5.18 -46.20
C ALA A 112 7.72 -6.50 -46.87
N GLY A 113 6.81 -7.46 -47.06
CA GLY A 113 7.12 -8.75 -47.69
C GLY A 113 8.09 -9.63 -46.87
N THR A 114 8.20 -9.37 -45.56
CA THR A 114 9.12 -10.08 -44.68
C THR A 114 8.50 -11.35 -44.10
N SER A 115 9.33 -12.32 -43.72
CA SER A 115 8.92 -13.61 -43.14
C SER A 115 9.30 -13.73 -41.66
N ILE A 116 9.22 -12.63 -40.91
CA ILE A 116 9.66 -12.55 -39.51
C ILE A 116 8.75 -13.42 -38.65
N THR A 117 9.33 -14.45 -38.02
CA THR A 117 8.61 -15.36 -37.12
C THR A 117 9.24 -15.28 -35.73
N ILE A 118 8.47 -14.80 -34.74
CA ILE A 118 8.99 -14.51 -33.40
C ILE A 118 9.42 -15.79 -32.66
N LEU A 119 8.74 -16.91 -32.91
CA LEU A 119 9.06 -18.20 -32.31
C LEU A 119 8.51 -19.31 -33.21
N ALA A 120 9.38 -19.92 -34.03
CA ALA A 120 8.96 -20.80 -35.14
C ALA A 120 8.34 -22.12 -34.67
N ASP A 121 8.96 -22.78 -33.69
CA ASP A 121 8.53 -24.09 -33.18
C ASP A 121 7.63 -23.99 -31.94
N ALA A 122 6.94 -22.86 -31.78
CA ALA A 122 6.09 -22.60 -30.63
C ALA A 122 4.79 -23.42 -30.67
N PRO A 123 4.34 -24.03 -29.55
CA PRO A 123 2.99 -24.59 -29.47
C PRO A 123 1.94 -23.52 -29.76
N TYR A 124 0.90 -23.85 -30.54
CA TYR A 124 -0.16 -22.90 -30.94
C TYR A 124 -0.78 -22.14 -29.76
N VAL A 125 -0.86 -22.76 -28.58
CA VAL A 125 -1.32 -22.17 -27.31
C VAL A 125 -0.55 -20.88 -26.95
N MET A 126 0.75 -20.80 -27.27
CA MET A 126 1.58 -19.62 -27.02
C MET A 126 1.17 -18.40 -27.88
N SER A 127 0.33 -18.61 -28.91
CA SER A 127 -0.33 -17.51 -29.63
C SER A 127 -1.17 -16.65 -28.69
N PHE A 128 -1.86 -17.28 -27.73
CA PHE A 128 -2.76 -16.64 -26.76
C PHE A 128 -2.06 -16.16 -25.49
N LEU A 129 -0.77 -16.43 -25.29
CA LEU A 129 -0.02 -16.02 -24.09
C LEU A 129 -0.20 -14.52 -23.75
N PRO A 130 -0.13 -13.55 -24.69
CA PRO A 130 -0.35 -12.13 -24.36
C PRO A 130 -1.75 -11.87 -23.79
N PHE A 131 -2.78 -12.51 -24.37
CA PHE A 131 -4.16 -12.39 -23.92
C PHE A 131 -4.38 -13.02 -22.55
N ILE A 132 -3.79 -14.20 -22.30
CA ILE A 132 -3.83 -14.87 -20.99
C ILE A 132 -3.20 -13.98 -19.91
N LEU A 133 -2.04 -13.38 -20.18
CA LEU A 133 -1.37 -12.45 -19.27
C LEU A 133 -2.21 -11.19 -18.99
N MET A 134 -2.86 -10.63 -20.01
CA MET A 134 -3.77 -9.49 -19.86
C MET A 134 -5.02 -9.85 -19.05
N VAL A 135 -5.67 -10.99 -19.31
CA VAL A 135 -6.87 -11.41 -18.57
C VAL A 135 -6.53 -11.70 -17.12
N ILE A 136 -5.46 -12.47 -16.84
CA ILE A 136 -5.04 -12.80 -15.47
C ILE A 136 -4.60 -11.54 -14.74
N GLY A 137 -3.70 -10.74 -15.32
CA GLY A 137 -3.19 -9.51 -14.71
C GLY A 137 -4.30 -8.50 -14.39
N GLY A 138 -5.18 -8.24 -15.36
CA GLY A 138 -6.29 -7.29 -15.20
C GLY A 138 -7.32 -7.74 -14.16
N THR A 139 -7.80 -8.99 -14.25
CA THR A 139 -8.84 -9.50 -13.33
C THR A 139 -8.31 -9.69 -11.90
N ALA A 140 -7.07 -10.15 -11.73
CA ALA A 140 -6.46 -10.29 -10.42
C ALA A 140 -6.13 -8.93 -9.77
N SER A 141 -5.63 -7.96 -10.56
CA SER A 141 -5.38 -6.60 -10.08
C SER A 141 -6.67 -5.91 -9.61
N ASP A 142 -7.76 -6.00 -10.38
CA ASP A 142 -9.04 -5.39 -9.98
C ASP A 142 -9.68 -6.12 -8.78
N LYS A 143 -9.57 -7.46 -8.71
CA LYS A 143 -10.02 -8.21 -7.52
C LYS A 143 -9.25 -7.82 -6.25
N LEU A 144 -7.94 -7.61 -6.34
CA LEU A 144 -7.12 -7.11 -5.22
C LEU A 144 -7.53 -5.68 -4.85
N LYS A 145 -7.68 -4.78 -5.83
CA LYS A 145 -8.14 -3.41 -5.63
C LYS A 145 -9.49 -3.35 -4.89
N ASN A 146 -10.42 -4.25 -5.18
CA ASN A 146 -11.72 -4.28 -4.50
C ASN A 146 -11.67 -4.95 -3.11
N MET A 147 -10.66 -5.80 -2.84
CA MET A 147 -10.48 -6.47 -1.54
C MET A 147 -9.77 -5.60 -0.50
N TYR A 148 -8.97 -4.63 -0.93
CA TYR A 148 -8.25 -3.67 -0.06
C TYR A 148 -8.90 -2.27 -0.02
N ARG A 149 -10.17 -2.15 -0.45
CA ARG A 149 -10.95 -0.91 -0.41
C ARG A 149 -11.87 -0.86 0.81
#